data_AF-A0A655CS80-F1
#
_entry.id   AF-A0A655CS80-F1
#
_cell.length_a   1.000
_cell.length_b   1.000
_cell.length_c   1.000
_cell.angle_alpha   90.00
_cell.angle_beta   90.00
_cell.angle_gamma   90.00
#
_symmetry.space_group_name_H-M   'P 1'
#
loop_
_entity.id
_entity.type
_entity.pdbx_description
1 polymer ?
#
loop_
_entity_poly.entity_id
_entity_poly.type
_entity_poly.pdbx_seq_one_letter_code
_entity_poly.pdbx_strand_id
1 'polypeptide(L)'
;MLLLGPTLFLLQSWVQNLGGYVQSLPQFMLRTAPFSHDGWLGDWTIFYWGWWISWAPFVGMFIARISRGRTIREFIGAVLLVPTVIASLWFTIFGDSALLRQRNNGDMLVNGAVDTNTSLFRLLDGLPIGAITSVLAVLVIVFFFVTSSDSGSLVIDILSAGGELDPPKLTRVYWAVLEGVAAAVLLLIGGAGSLTALRTAAIATALPFSIVMVVACYAMTKAFHFDLAATPRLLHVTVPDVVAAGNRRRHDISATLSGLIAVRDVDSGTYIVHPDTGALTVTAPPDPLDDHVFESDRHVTRRNTTSSR
;
A
#
# COMPACT_ATOMS: atom_id res chain seq x y z
N MET A 1 -0.35 -27.92 -7.21
CA MET A 1 -1.62 -27.87 -6.45
C MET A 1 -2.82 -27.71 -7.36
N LEU A 2 -3.00 -26.59 -8.07
CA LEU A 2 -4.20 -26.39 -8.92
C LEU A 2 -4.41 -27.49 -9.97
N LEU A 3 -3.35 -27.91 -10.68
CA LEU A 3 -3.42 -28.94 -11.73
C LEU A 3 -3.34 -30.38 -11.20
N LEU A 4 -2.62 -30.59 -10.11
CA LEU A 4 -2.39 -31.92 -9.52
C LEU A 4 -3.44 -32.30 -8.46
N GLY A 5 -4.24 -31.32 -8.04
CA GLY A 5 -5.36 -31.48 -7.13
C GLY A 5 -6.70 -31.37 -7.86
N PRO A 6 -7.81 -31.31 -7.12
CA PRO A 6 -9.14 -31.30 -7.72
C PRO A 6 -9.47 -29.91 -8.28
N THR A 7 -9.06 -29.64 -9.51
CA THR A 7 -9.14 -28.31 -10.15
C THR A 7 -10.56 -27.75 -10.16
N LEU A 8 -11.57 -28.56 -10.51
CA LEU A 8 -12.95 -28.13 -10.56
C LEU A 8 -13.46 -27.69 -9.17
N PHE A 9 -13.11 -28.45 -8.13
CA PHE A 9 -13.44 -28.10 -6.75
C PHE A 9 -12.79 -26.77 -6.36
N LEU A 10 -11.49 -26.58 -6.64
CA LEU A 10 -10.79 -25.35 -6.28
C LEU A 10 -11.36 -24.11 -6.97
N LEU A 11 -11.76 -24.22 -8.24
CA LEU A 11 -12.39 -23.11 -8.96
C LEU A 11 -13.79 -22.78 -8.43
N GLN A 12 -14.57 -23.80 -8.07
CA GLN A 12 -15.88 -23.61 -7.43
C GLN A 12 -15.73 -22.98 -6.04
N SER A 13 -14.81 -23.50 -5.23
CA SER A 13 -14.49 -22.96 -3.90
C SER A 13 -14.01 -21.52 -3.98
N TRP A 14 -13.22 -21.15 -4.99
CA TRP A 14 -12.75 -19.78 -5.14
C TRP A 14 -13.90 -18.77 -5.29
N VAL A 15 -14.88 -19.09 -6.17
CA VAL A 15 -16.07 -18.25 -6.37
C VAL A 15 -16.89 -18.17 -5.08
N GLN A 16 -17.07 -19.30 -4.38
CA GLN A 16 -17.79 -19.35 -3.12
C GLN A 16 -17.09 -18.54 -2.01
N ASN A 17 -15.77 -18.66 -1.90
CA ASN A 17 -14.97 -17.94 -0.91
C ASN A 17 -15.01 -16.43 -1.15
N LEU A 18 -14.97 -15.98 -2.41
CA LEU A 18 -15.13 -14.57 -2.75
C LEU A 18 -16.51 -14.04 -2.35
N GLY A 19 -17.58 -14.78 -2.65
CA GLY A 19 -18.93 -14.42 -2.23
C GLY A 19 -19.07 -14.36 -0.70
N GLY A 20 -18.53 -15.37 -0.01
CA GLY A 20 -18.53 -15.43 1.45
C GLY A 20 -17.72 -14.30 2.11
N TYR A 21 -16.59 -13.93 1.52
CA TYR A 21 -15.79 -12.79 1.98
C TYR A 21 -16.58 -11.48 1.90
N VAL A 22 -17.22 -11.20 0.75
CA VAL A 22 -18.04 -9.98 0.58
C VAL A 22 -19.21 -9.94 1.56
N GLN A 23 -19.88 -11.07 1.77
CA GLN A 23 -21.02 -11.15 2.70
C GLN A 23 -20.60 -10.93 4.16
N SER A 24 -19.44 -11.44 4.55
CA SER A 24 -18.99 -11.42 5.95
C SER A 24 -18.14 -10.19 6.31
N LEU A 25 -17.68 -9.41 5.32
CA LEU A 25 -16.83 -8.25 5.51
C LEU A 25 -17.39 -7.24 6.55
N PRO A 26 -18.66 -6.80 6.48
CA PRO A 26 -19.17 -5.83 7.45
C PRO A 26 -19.14 -6.35 8.90
N GLN A 27 -19.39 -7.65 9.08
CA GLN A 27 -19.38 -8.28 10.40
C GLN A 27 -17.95 -8.38 10.94
N PHE A 28 -17.00 -8.85 10.13
CA PHE A 28 -15.62 -9.03 10.57
C PHE A 28 -14.89 -7.70 10.78
N MET A 29 -15.20 -6.66 10.00
CA MET A 29 -14.60 -5.33 10.15
C MET A 29 -14.88 -4.69 11.52
N LEU A 30 -16.02 -5.02 12.15
CA LEU A 30 -16.46 -4.44 13.42
C LEU A 30 -16.41 -5.45 14.59
N ARG A 31 -15.79 -6.61 14.40
CA ARG A 31 -15.74 -7.65 15.42
C ARG A 31 -14.77 -7.28 16.54
N THR A 32 -15.32 -6.91 17.70
CA THR A 32 -14.56 -6.65 18.94
C THR A 32 -14.65 -7.77 19.97
N ALA A 33 -15.59 -8.71 19.78
CA ALA A 33 -15.79 -9.91 20.60
C ALA A 33 -15.78 -9.66 22.14
N PRO A 34 -16.57 -8.71 22.67
CA PRO A 34 -16.49 -8.27 24.07
C PRO A 34 -16.85 -9.37 25.09
N PHE A 35 -17.59 -10.40 24.67
CA PHE A 35 -17.96 -11.53 25.53
C PHE A 35 -17.04 -12.76 25.34
N SER A 36 -16.05 -12.67 24.45
CA SER A 36 -15.10 -13.76 24.18
C SER A 36 -13.83 -13.56 25.00
N HIS A 37 -13.43 -14.59 25.76
CA HIS A 37 -12.21 -14.59 26.58
C HIS A 37 -11.18 -15.61 26.08
N ASP A 38 -11.36 -16.11 24.85
CA ASP A 38 -10.56 -17.17 24.23
C ASP A 38 -9.24 -16.69 23.60
N GLY A 39 -8.99 -15.37 23.59
CA GLY A 39 -7.77 -14.78 23.03
C GLY A 39 -7.71 -14.79 21.49
N TRP A 40 -8.72 -15.35 20.81
CA TRP A 40 -8.70 -15.58 19.36
C TRP A 40 -8.49 -14.29 18.55
N LEU A 41 -9.12 -13.19 18.99
CA LEU A 41 -8.98 -11.89 18.33
C LEU A 41 -7.53 -11.37 18.38
N GLY A 42 -6.84 -11.62 19.50
CA GLY A 42 -5.43 -11.28 19.71
C GLY A 42 -4.51 -12.07 18.78
N ASP A 43 -4.71 -13.39 18.73
CA ASP A 43 -3.87 -14.31 17.95
C ASP A 43 -3.97 -14.15 16.44
N TRP A 44 -5.10 -13.66 15.95
CA TRP A 44 -5.38 -13.56 14.51
C TRP A 44 -5.56 -12.14 14.04
N THR A 45 -6.69 -11.52 14.38
CA THR A 45 -7.09 -10.23 13.78
C THR A 45 -6.13 -9.12 14.21
N ILE A 46 -5.94 -8.93 15.51
CA ILE A 46 -5.09 -7.87 16.06
C ILE A 46 -3.62 -8.11 15.69
N PHE A 47 -3.15 -9.36 15.71
CA PHE A 47 -1.82 -9.71 15.24
C PHE A 47 -1.60 -9.30 13.76
N TYR A 48 -2.50 -9.69 12.85
CA TYR A 48 -2.35 -9.33 11.44
C TYR A 48 -2.46 -7.81 11.21
N TRP A 49 -3.35 -7.11 11.91
CA TRP A 49 -3.37 -5.64 11.88
C TRP A 49 -2.02 -5.06 12.30
N GLY A 50 -1.46 -5.55 13.41
CA GLY A 50 -0.16 -5.11 13.90
C GLY A 50 0.97 -5.36 12.88
N TRP A 51 1.01 -6.57 12.33
CA TRP A 51 1.94 -6.93 11.27
C TRP A 51 1.82 -5.97 10.07
N TRP A 52 0.62 -5.81 9.49
CA TRP A 52 0.45 -4.96 8.31
C TRP A 52 0.81 -3.50 8.55
N ILE A 53 0.47 -2.97 9.73
CA ILE A 53 0.84 -1.60 10.15
C ILE A 53 2.36 -1.46 10.25
N SER A 54 3.06 -2.42 10.87
CA SER A 54 4.53 -2.38 10.98
C SER A 54 5.24 -2.43 9.62
N TRP A 55 4.62 -3.06 8.61
CA TRP A 55 5.15 -3.17 7.25
C TRP A 55 4.72 -2.03 6.31
N ALA A 56 3.81 -1.16 6.74
CA ALA A 56 3.27 -0.10 5.90
C ALA A 56 4.33 0.87 5.34
N PRO A 57 5.39 1.30 6.07
CA PRO A 57 6.43 2.18 5.51
C PRO A 57 7.18 1.51 4.36
N PHE A 58 7.53 0.23 4.56
CA PHE A 58 8.28 -0.58 3.61
C PHE A 58 7.50 -0.76 2.31
N VAL A 59 6.27 -1.26 2.43
CA VAL A 59 5.39 -1.51 1.28
C VAL A 59 4.99 -0.20 0.60
N GLY A 60 4.70 0.85 1.39
CA GLY A 60 4.32 2.17 0.88
C GLY A 60 5.40 2.81 0.02
N MET A 61 6.67 2.76 0.44
CA MET A 61 7.78 3.29 -0.36
C MET A 61 7.95 2.51 -1.67
N PHE A 62 7.90 1.19 -1.62
CA PHE A 62 8.01 0.34 -2.82
C PHE A 62 6.90 0.64 -3.82
N ILE A 63 5.65 0.63 -3.35
CA ILE A 63 4.47 0.88 -4.17
C ILE A 63 4.50 2.30 -4.74
N ALA A 64 4.91 3.31 -3.97
CA ALA A 64 5.04 4.69 -4.44
C ALA A 64 6.06 4.80 -5.59
N ARG A 65 7.21 4.12 -5.49
CA ARG A 65 8.27 4.16 -6.52
C ARG A 65 7.81 3.59 -7.87
N ILE A 66 7.10 2.46 -7.85
CA ILE A 66 6.62 1.81 -9.09
C ILE A 66 5.36 2.47 -9.67
N SER A 67 4.71 3.37 -8.91
CA SER A 67 3.44 4.01 -9.29
C SER A 67 3.62 5.40 -9.90
N ARG A 68 4.85 5.82 -10.22
CA ARG A 68 5.13 7.12 -10.84
C ARG A 68 4.36 7.27 -12.16
N GLY A 69 3.57 8.34 -12.28
CA GLY A 69 2.78 8.65 -13.47
C GLY A 69 1.40 7.97 -13.55
N ARG A 70 0.98 7.27 -12.50
CA ARG A 70 -0.39 6.72 -12.39
C ARG A 70 -1.33 7.74 -11.75
N THR A 71 -2.61 7.73 -12.15
CA THR A 71 -3.64 8.51 -11.44
C THR A 71 -3.91 7.90 -10.06
N ILE A 72 -4.35 8.72 -9.10
CA ILE A 72 -4.69 8.25 -7.74
C ILE A 72 -5.77 7.15 -7.78
N ARG A 73 -6.74 7.27 -8.69
CA ARG A 73 -7.81 6.26 -8.85
C ARG A 73 -7.27 4.91 -9.34
N GLU A 74 -6.44 4.93 -10.38
CA GLU A 74 -5.79 3.71 -10.90
C GLU A 74 -4.89 3.08 -9.84
N PHE A 75 -4.15 3.92 -9.11
CA PHE A 75 -3.29 3.50 -8.00
C PHE A 75 -4.08 2.76 -6.92
N ILE A 76 -5.13 3.39 -6.37
CA ILE A 76 -5.95 2.78 -5.30
C ILE A 76 -6.62 1.50 -5.82
N GLY A 77 -7.20 1.54 -7.02
CA GLY A 77 -7.87 0.38 -7.62
C GLY A 77 -6.92 -0.81 -7.80
N ALA A 78 -5.72 -0.58 -8.33
CA ALA A 78 -4.73 -1.64 -8.55
C ALA A 78 -4.17 -2.19 -7.23
N VAL A 79 -3.82 -1.33 -6.28
CA VAL A 79 -3.23 -1.72 -4.99
C VAL A 79 -4.23 -2.50 -4.12
N LEU A 80 -5.53 -2.23 -4.25
CA LEU A 80 -6.56 -3.00 -3.54
C LEU A 80 -6.93 -4.28 -4.27
N LEU A 81 -7.29 -4.21 -5.56
CA LEU A 81 -7.90 -5.35 -6.25
C LEU A 81 -6.90 -6.45 -6.61
N VAL A 82 -5.70 -6.09 -7.09
CA VAL A 82 -4.74 -7.09 -7.59
C VAL A 82 -4.25 -8.01 -6.47
N PRO A 83 -3.79 -7.50 -5.31
CA PRO A 83 -3.36 -8.37 -4.21
C PRO A 83 -4.52 -9.17 -3.61
N THR A 84 -5.72 -8.59 -3.50
CA THR A 84 -6.90 -9.31 -2.97
C THR A 84 -7.25 -10.52 -3.84
N VAL A 85 -7.25 -10.36 -5.17
CA VAL A 85 -7.52 -11.48 -6.08
C VAL A 85 -6.45 -12.57 -5.96
N ILE A 86 -5.18 -12.19 -5.99
CA ILE A 86 -4.06 -13.14 -5.86
C ILE A 86 -4.11 -13.87 -4.51
N ALA A 87 -4.32 -13.14 -3.42
CA ALA A 87 -4.42 -13.71 -2.07
C ALA A 87 -5.62 -14.64 -1.95
N SER A 88 -6.79 -14.26 -2.46
CA SER A 88 -7.99 -15.11 -2.43
C SER A 88 -7.77 -16.42 -3.18
N LEU A 89 -7.08 -16.38 -4.32
CA LEU A 89 -6.75 -17.56 -5.10
C LEU A 89 -5.73 -18.44 -4.35
N TRP A 90 -4.70 -17.84 -3.77
CA TRP A 90 -3.71 -18.56 -2.98
C TRP A 90 -4.34 -19.28 -1.77
N PHE A 91 -5.11 -18.56 -0.96
CA PHE A 91 -5.78 -19.14 0.20
C PHE A 91 -6.79 -20.21 -0.18
N THR A 92 -7.50 -20.06 -1.30
CA THR A 92 -8.38 -21.12 -1.81
C THR A 92 -7.57 -22.34 -2.23
N ILE A 93 -6.52 -22.19 -3.04
CA ILE A 93 -5.74 -23.32 -3.57
C ILE A 93 -5.11 -24.12 -2.43
N PHE A 94 -4.44 -23.48 -1.47
CA PHE A 94 -3.74 -24.18 -0.40
C PHE A 94 -4.66 -24.52 0.78
N GLY A 95 -5.52 -23.58 1.19
CA GLY A 95 -6.44 -23.74 2.32
C GLY A 95 -7.52 -24.77 2.05
N ASP A 96 -8.24 -24.67 0.93
CA ASP A 96 -9.30 -25.65 0.62
C ASP A 96 -8.73 -27.03 0.28
N SER A 97 -7.52 -27.10 -0.31
CA SER A 97 -6.84 -28.39 -0.49
C SER A 97 -6.50 -29.04 0.86
N ALA A 98 -6.04 -28.26 1.84
CA ALA A 98 -5.77 -28.74 3.19
C ALA A 98 -7.06 -29.18 3.91
N LEU A 99 -8.13 -28.39 3.81
CA LEU A 99 -9.44 -28.73 4.39
C LEU A 99 -10.03 -29.99 3.76
N LEU A 100 -9.98 -30.10 2.44
CA LEU A 100 -10.47 -31.28 1.71
C LEU A 100 -9.69 -32.53 2.10
N ARG A 101 -8.37 -32.43 2.21
CA ARG A 101 -7.53 -33.54 2.65
C ARG A 101 -7.83 -33.93 4.10
N GLN A 102 -7.94 -32.97 5.01
CA GLN A 102 -8.31 -33.27 6.39
C GLN A 102 -9.68 -33.93 6.48
N ARG A 103 -10.64 -33.50 5.66
CA ARG A 103 -11.97 -34.11 5.60
C ARG A 103 -11.96 -35.54 5.06
N ASN A 104 -11.15 -35.84 4.05
CA ASN A 104 -11.13 -37.13 3.38
C ASN A 104 -10.23 -38.16 4.07
N ASN A 105 -9.06 -37.73 4.55
CA ASN A 105 -7.99 -38.60 5.02
C ASN A 105 -7.70 -38.42 6.52
N GLY A 106 -8.05 -37.26 7.12
CA GLY A 106 -7.83 -36.99 8.54
C GLY A 106 -6.37 -36.82 8.98
N ASP A 107 -5.44 -36.65 8.05
CA ASP A 107 -4.00 -36.76 8.27
C ASP A 107 -3.24 -35.42 8.38
N MET A 108 -3.94 -34.28 8.38
CA MET A 108 -3.30 -32.96 8.48
C MET A 108 -2.93 -32.58 9.92
N LEU A 109 -3.49 -33.24 10.92
CA LEU A 109 -3.25 -32.92 12.35
C LEU A 109 -2.08 -33.73 12.93
N VAL A 110 -1.29 -33.10 13.79
CA VAL A 110 -0.30 -33.73 14.68
C VAL A 110 -0.90 -33.77 16.07
N ASN A 111 -1.12 -34.94 16.66
CA ASN A 111 -1.66 -35.07 18.03
C ASN A 111 -2.96 -34.27 18.25
N GLY A 112 -3.82 -34.20 17.23
CA GLY A 112 -5.09 -33.47 17.27
C GLY A 112 -4.97 -31.95 17.05
N ALA A 113 -3.77 -31.41 16.81
CA ALA A 113 -3.53 -29.99 16.57
C ALA A 113 -2.84 -29.73 15.22
N VAL A 114 -2.98 -28.50 14.69
CA VAL A 114 -2.27 -28.06 13.49
C VAL A 114 -0.85 -27.67 13.88
N ASP A 115 0.15 -28.32 13.28
CA ASP A 115 1.55 -27.90 13.42
C ASP A 115 1.89 -26.89 12.32
N THR A 116 2.08 -25.62 12.69
CA THR A 116 2.31 -24.52 11.75
C THR A 116 3.60 -24.67 10.95
N ASN A 117 4.58 -25.44 11.44
CA ASN A 117 5.87 -25.60 10.76
C ASN A 117 5.82 -26.69 9.68
N THR A 118 5.06 -27.76 9.91
CA THR A 118 5.04 -28.93 9.01
C THR A 118 3.80 -29.01 8.12
N SER A 119 2.74 -28.25 8.41
CA SER A 119 1.45 -28.35 7.69
C SER A 119 1.55 -28.16 6.17
N LEU A 120 2.39 -27.23 5.70
CA LEU A 120 2.59 -27.02 4.26
C LEU A 120 3.21 -28.25 3.60
N PHE A 121 4.26 -28.80 4.20
CA PHE A 121 4.98 -29.96 3.66
C PHE A 121 4.12 -31.21 3.72
N ARG A 122 3.36 -31.40 4.81
CA ARG A 122 2.35 -32.44 4.90
C ARG A 122 1.38 -32.36 3.74
N LEU A 123 0.81 -31.18 3.48
CA LEU A 123 -0.09 -30.97 2.35
C LEU A 123 0.55 -31.36 1.01
N LEU A 124 1.79 -30.92 0.77
CA LEU A 124 2.56 -31.20 -0.45
C LEU A 124 2.87 -32.69 -0.62
N ASP A 125 3.17 -33.42 0.46
CA ASP A 125 3.46 -34.85 0.44
C ASP A 125 2.27 -35.70 -0.04
N GLY A 126 1.05 -35.14 -0.03
CA GLY A 126 -0.13 -35.79 -0.60
C GLY A 126 -0.21 -35.73 -2.13
N LEU A 127 0.70 -35.00 -2.78
CA LEU A 127 0.78 -34.96 -4.23
C LEU A 127 1.63 -36.11 -4.80
N PRO A 128 1.38 -36.55 -6.04
CA PRO A 128 2.18 -37.58 -6.71
C PRO A 128 3.68 -37.26 -6.80
N ILE A 129 4.04 -35.98 -6.74
CA ILE A 129 5.41 -35.45 -6.78
C ILE A 129 5.78 -34.69 -5.49
N GLY A 130 5.24 -35.13 -4.35
CA GLY A 130 5.31 -34.42 -3.06
C GLY A 130 6.71 -33.98 -2.66
N ALA A 131 7.69 -34.88 -2.67
CA ALA A 131 9.08 -34.59 -2.31
C ALA A 131 9.69 -33.45 -3.15
N ILE A 132 9.46 -33.45 -4.48
CA ILE A 132 9.96 -32.40 -5.38
C ILE A 132 9.28 -31.07 -5.06
N THR A 133 7.96 -31.07 -4.84
CA THR A 133 7.23 -29.86 -4.49
C THR A 133 7.61 -29.30 -3.12
N SER A 134 7.96 -30.16 -2.16
CA SER A 134 8.46 -29.77 -0.83
C SER A 134 9.83 -29.10 -0.92
N VAL A 135 10.77 -29.67 -1.69
CA VAL A 135 12.07 -29.03 -1.94
C VAL A 135 11.90 -27.69 -2.66
N LEU A 136 11.02 -27.63 -3.66
CA LEU A 136 10.71 -26.40 -4.36
C LEU A 136 10.11 -25.35 -3.41
N ALA A 137 9.21 -25.74 -2.52
CA ALA A 137 8.64 -24.85 -1.52
C ALA A 137 9.70 -24.26 -0.59
N VAL A 138 10.68 -25.07 -0.14
CA VAL A 138 11.82 -24.57 0.64
C VAL A 138 12.62 -23.53 -0.15
N LEU A 139 12.95 -23.80 -1.41
CA LEU A 139 13.68 -22.85 -2.26
C LEU A 139 12.90 -21.54 -2.43
N VAL A 140 11.58 -21.62 -2.63
CA VAL A 140 10.70 -20.46 -2.75
C VAL A 140 10.69 -19.66 -1.45
N ILE A 141 10.56 -20.30 -0.28
CA ILE A 141 10.59 -19.65 1.03
C ILE A 141 11.92 -18.91 1.23
N VAL A 142 13.05 -19.57 0.93
CA VAL A 142 14.38 -18.95 1.03
C VAL A 142 14.51 -17.76 0.09
N PHE A 143 14.06 -17.89 -1.16
CA PHE A 143 14.12 -16.80 -2.14
C PHE A 143 13.27 -15.60 -1.71
N PHE A 144 12.05 -15.84 -1.24
CA PHE A 144 11.19 -14.78 -0.70
C PHE A 144 11.79 -14.12 0.52
N PHE A 145 12.38 -14.90 1.44
CA PHE A 145 13.01 -14.37 2.64
C PHE A 145 14.20 -13.46 2.28
N VAL A 146 15.11 -13.93 1.42
CA VAL A 146 16.28 -13.15 0.98
C VAL A 146 15.86 -11.86 0.27
N THR A 147 14.91 -11.95 -0.67
CA THR A 147 14.45 -10.79 -1.44
C THR A 147 13.72 -9.77 -0.57
N SER A 148 12.92 -10.25 0.39
CA SER A 148 12.18 -9.38 1.32
C SER A 148 13.11 -8.69 2.30
N SER A 149 14.12 -9.39 2.85
CA SER A 149 15.12 -8.79 3.73
C SER A 149 16.02 -7.79 3.00
N ASP A 150 16.41 -8.09 1.76
CA ASP A 150 17.17 -7.16 0.92
C ASP A 150 16.38 -5.86 0.68
N SER A 151 15.09 -5.99 0.36
CA SER A 151 14.23 -4.82 0.14
C SER A 151 13.95 -4.05 1.44
N GLY A 152 13.72 -4.77 2.55
CA GLY A 152 13.45 -4.18 3.87
C GLY A 152 14.61 -3.33 4.37
N SER A 153 15.81 -3.91 4.37
CA SER A 153 17.03 -3.23 4.78
C SER A 153 17.33 -1.97 3.95
N LEU A 154 17.01 -1.98 2.64
CA LEU A 154 17.12 -0.78 1.81
C LEU A 154 16.21 0.35 2.28
N VAL A 155 14.96 0.06 2.65
CA VAL A 155 14.03 1.09 3.12
C VAL A 155 14.46 1.66 4.47
N ILE A 156 14.92 0.81 5.40
CA ILE A 156 15.44 1.30 6.69
C ILE A 156 16.64 2.22 6.47
N ASP A 157 17.53 1.85 5.54
CA ASP A 157 18.72 2.65 5.21
C ASP A 157 18.34 4.02 4.63
N ILE A 158 17.40 4.07 3.68
CA ILE A 158 16.87 5.32 3.11
C ILE A 158 16.27 6.20 4.21
N LEU A 159 15.44 5.64 5.08
CA LEU A 159 14.79 6.38 6.17
C LEU A 159 15.82 6.91 7.18
N SER A 160 16.87 6.14 7.45
CA SER A 160 17.94 6.51 8.38
C SER A 160 18.90 7.55 7.78
N ALA A 161 19.04 7.57 6.45
CA ALA A 161 19.85 8.54 5.71
C ALA A 161 19.09 9.85 5.38
N GLY A 162 17.96 10.12 6.03
CA GLY A 162 17.16 11.33 5.80
C GLY A 162 16.39 11.35 4.48
N GLY A 163 16.18 10.19 3.86
CA GLY A 163 15.48 10.06 2.59
C GLY A 163 16.37 9.98 1.35
N GLU A 164 17.70 9.88 1.51
CA GLU A 164 18.62 9.62 0.40
C GLU A 164 18.27 8.29 -0.28
N LEU A 165 18.14 8.30 -1.61
CA LEU A 165 17.62 7.16 -2.36
C LEU A 165 18.70 6.11 -2.64
N ASP A 166 19.97 6.51 -2.61
CA ASP A 166 21.14 5.64 -2.81
C ASP A 166 22.13 5.75 -1.63
N PRO A 167 21.76 5.25 -0.43
CA PRO A 167 22.65 5.25 0.72
C PRO A 167 23.82 4.27 0.54
N PRO A 168 24.96 4.47 1.24
CA PRO A 168 26.13 3.62 1.11
C PRO A 168 25.83 2.14 1.39
N LYS A 169 26.36 1.23 0.56
CA LYS A 169 26.12 -0.22 0.72
C LYS A 169 26.47 -0.78 2.11
N LEU A 170 27.42 -0.15 2.82
CA LEU A 170 27.81 -0.56 4.17
C LEU A 170 26.71 -0.32 5.22
N THR A 171 25.96 0.78 5.12
CA THR A 171 24.86 1.08 6.06
C THR A 171 23.69 0.14 5.82
N ARG A 172 23.41 -0.21 4.55
CA ARG A 172 22.46 -1.28 4.21
C ARG A 172 22.82 -2.64 4.80
N VAL A 173 24.08 -3.07 4.66
CA VAL A 173 24.54 -4.34 5.24
C VAL A 173 24.42 -4.33 6.77
N TYR A 174 24.73 -3.19 7.40
CA TYR A 174 24.52 -3.01 8.84
C TYR A 174 23.06 -3.25 9.24
N TRP A 175 22.10 -2.64 8.54
CA TRP A 175 20.67 -2.85 8.82
C TRP A 175 20.22 -4.29 8.58
N ALA A 176 20.65 -4.91 7.47
CA ALA A 176 20.33 -6.31 7.19
C ALA A 176 20.86 -7.28 8.27
N VAL A 177 22.08 -7.04 8.75
CA VAL A 177 22.66 -7.85 9.84
C VAL A 177 21.91 -7.60 11.16
N LEU A 178 21.56 -6.35 11.46
CA LEU A 178 20.83 -6.01 12.69
C LEU A 178 19.44 -6.67 12.71
N GLU A 179 18.71 -6.64 11.60
CA GLU A 179 17.44 -7.35 11.43
C GLU A 179 17.60 -8.86 11.64
N GLY A 180 18.63 -9.47 11.04
CA GLY A 180 18.94 -10.89 11.20
C GLY A 180 19.27 -11.27 12.64
N VAL A 181 20.04 -10.44 13.35
CA VAL A 181 20.35 -10.61 14.77
C VAL A 181 19.10 -10.47 15.63
N ALA A 182 18.26 -9.47 15.38
CA ALA A 182 17.00 -9.29 16.10
C ALA A 182 16.07 -10.49 15.90
N ALA A 183 15.95 -10.99 14.66
CA ALA A 183 15.19 -12.20 14.37
C ALA A 183 15.76 -13.43 15.09
N ALA A 184 17.08 -13.64 15.06
CA ALA A 184 17.73 -14.73 15.77
C ALA A 184 17.48 -14.66 17.29
N VAL A 185 17.59 -13.48 17.89
CA VAL A 185 17.31 -13.27 19.32
C VAL A 185 15.85 -13.57 19.66
N LEU A 186 14.89 -13.12 18.85
CA LEU A 186 13.47 -13.41 19.06
C LEU A 186 13.16 -14.90 18.94
N LEU A 187 13.78 -15.59 17.99
CA LEU A 187 13.65 -17.04 17.84
C LEU A 187 14.27 -17.80 19.03
N LEU A 188 15.44 -17.36 19.51
CA LEU A 188 16.13 -17.97 20.64
C LEU A 188 15.38 -17.77 21.96
N ILE A 189 14.94 -16.54 22.27
CA ILE A 189 14.18 -16.22 23.49
C ILE A 189 12.82 -16.91 23.46
N GLY A 190 12.19 -16.94 22.30
CA GLY A 190 10.86 -17.52 22.16
C GLY A 190 10.86 -19.06 22.22
N GLY A 191 11.93 -19.73 21.80
CA GLY A 191 12.03 -21.20 21.84
C GLY A 191 10.81 -21.89 21.20
N ALA A 192 10.16 -22.78 21.94
CA ALA A 192 8.92 -23.45 21.52
C ALA A 192 7.72 -22.50 21.34
N GLY A 193 7.76 -21.31 21.93
CA GLY A 193 6.77 -20.23 21.80
C GLY A 193 7.25 -19.06 20.95
N SER A 194 8.24 -19.27 20.06
CA SER A 194 8.79 -18.22 19.19
C SER A 194 7.71 -17.46 18.43
N LEU A 195 6.69 -18.15 17.93
CA LEU A 195 5.55 -17.51 17.27
C LEU A 195 4.84 -16.50 18.20
N THR A 196 4.63 -16.83 19.47
CA THR A 196 3.99 -15.93 20.45
C THR A 196 4.87 -14.72 20.76
N ALA A 197 6.18 -14.91 20.89
CA ALA A 197 7.13 -13.82 21.09
C ALA A 197 7.14 -12.86 19.89
N LEU A 198 7.20 -13.41 18.67
CA LEU A 198 7.13 -12.62 17.43
C LEU A 198 5.81 -11.84 17.32
N ARG A 199 4.67 -12.48 17.63
CA ARG A 199 3.35 -11.83 17.61
C ARG A 199 3.28 -10.65 18.57
N THR A 200 3.72 -10.85 19.81
CA THR A 200 3.70 -9.82 20.85
C THR A 200 4.58 -8.62 20.46
N ALA A 201 5.78 -8.88 19.94
CA ALA A 201 6.69 -7.83 19.46
C ALA A 201 6.08 -7.02 18.29
N ALA A 202 5.43 -7.69 17.34
CA ALA A 202 4.75 -7.03 16.23
C ALA A 202 3.60 -6.13 16.71
N ILE A 203 2.75 -6.62 17.62
CA ILE A 203 1.64 -5.83 18.17
C ILE A 203 2.16 -4.62 18.96
N ALA A 204 3.19 -4.81 19.80
CA ALA A 204 3.77 -3.76 20.63
C ALA A 204 4.37 -2.62 19.79
N THR A 205 5.04 -2.94 18.68
CA THR A 205 5.64 -1.94 17.78
C THR A 205 4.60 -1.28 16.87
N ALA A 206 3.54 -2.00 16.48
CA ALA A 206 2.50 -1.45 15.63
C ALA A 206 1.60 -0.42 16.34
N LEU A 207 1.38 -0.56 17.64
CA LEU A 207 0.53 0.35 18.40
C LEU A 207 0.97 1.83 18.29
N PRO A 208 2.22 2.24 18.61
CA PRO A 208 2.64 3.62 18.43
C PRO A 208 2.64 4.05 16.96
N PHE A 209 3.00 3.13 16.04
CA PHE A 209 3.03 3.44 14.62
C PHE A 209 1.63 3.67 14.04
N SER A 210 0.58 3.04 14.60
CA SER A 210 -0.80 3.28 14.19
C SER A 210 -1.23 4.74 14.40
N ILE A 211 -0.75 5.40 15.46
CA ILE A 211 -0.99 6.83 15.71
C ILE A 211 -0.34 7.67 14.61
N VAL A 212 0.89 7.34 14.24
CA VAL A 212 1.61 7.99 13.13
C VAL A 212 0.84 7.84 11.82
N MET A 213 0.29 6.65 11.53
CA MET A 213 -0.53 6.43 10.33
C MET A 213 -1.80 7.28 10.31
N VAL A 214 -2.50 7.42 11.45
CA VAL A 214 -3.69 8.28 11.53
C VAL A 214 -3.33 9.74 11.26
N VAL A 215 -2.23 10.23 11.83
CA VAL A 215 -1.71 11.58 11.56
C VAL A 215 -1.31 11.72 10.08
N ALA A 216 -0.69 10.71 9.48
CA ALA A 216 -0.33 10.71 8.07
C ALA A 216 -1.57 10.77 7.15
N CYS A 217 -2.65 10.05 7.48
CA CYS A 217 -3.92 10.15 6.76
C CYS A 217 -4.52 11.57 6.82
N TYR A 218 -4.48 12.20 8.00
CA TYR A 218 -4.93 13.57 8.17
C TYR A 218 -4.06 14.56 7.36
N ALA A 219 -2.73 14.44 7.46
CA ALA A 219 -1.79 15.26 6.71
C ALA A 219 -1.96 15.09 5.19
N MET A 220 -2.19 13.86 4.72
CA MET A 220 -2.47 13.57 3.31
C MET A 220 -3.76 14.24 2.82
N THR A 221 -4.82 14.19 3.64
CA THR A 221 -6.09 14.85 3.32
C THR A 221 -5.89 16.36 3.18
N LYS A 222 -5.16 16.97 4.12
CA LYS A 222 -4.79 18.40 4.05
C LYS A 222 -3.95 18.71 2.81
N ALA A 223 -2.98 17.85 2.49
CA ALA A 223 -2.13 18.02 1.31
C ALA A 223 -2.94 17.97 0.01
N PHE A 224 -3.89 17.05 -0.11
CA PHE A 224 -4.78 16.98 -1.29
C PHE A 224 -5.72 18.18 -1.38
N HIS A 225 -6.24 18.68 -0.25
CA HIS A 225 -7.05 19.89 -0.27
C HIS A 225 -6.23 21.12 -0.70
N PHE A 226 -4.98 21.22 -0.22
CA PHE A 226 -4.06 22.27 -0.63
C PHE A 226 -3.70 22.17 -2.11
N ASP A 227 -3.41 20.96 -2.62
CA ASP A 227 -3.10 20.73 -4.03
C ASP A 227 -4.28 21.13 -4.94
N LEU A 228 -5.51 20.78 -4.56
CA LEU A 228 -6.72 21.20 -5.27
C LEU A 228 -6.92 22.72 -5.25
N ALA A 229 -6.60 23.38 -4.14
CA ALA A 229 -6.68 24.84 -4.03
C ALA A 229 -5.58 25.57 -4.82
N ALA A 230 -4.38 24.99 -4.87
CA ALA A 230 -3.20 25.56 -5.54
C ALA A 230 -3.10 25.16 -7.02
N THR A 231 -3.86 24.17 -7.49
CA THR A 231 -3.86 23.75 -8.90
C THR A 231 -4.31 24.95 -9.75
N PRO A 232 -3.46 25.51 -10.63
CA PRO A 232 -3.86 26.60 -11.49
C PRO A 232 -5.00 26.09 -12.37
N ARG A 233 -6.18 26.71 -12.24
CA ARG A 233 -7.29 26.52 -13.17
C ARG A 233 -6.79 26.93 -14.54
N LEU A 234 -6.33 25.95 -15.32
CA LEU A 234 -6.04 26.10 -16.74
C LEU A 234 -7.32 26.60 -17.39
N LEU A 235 -7.41 27.91 -17.61
CA LEU A 235 -8.47 28.52 -18.39
C LEU A 235 -8.21 28.10 -19.84
N HIS A 236 -8.96 27.11 -20.33
CA HIS A 236 -8.94 26.76 -21.74
C HIS A 236 -9.68 27.87 -22.48
N VAL A 237 -8.94 28.88 -22.93
CA VAL A 237 -9.47 29.93 -23.81
C VAL A 237 -9.63 29.31 -25.18
N THR A 238 -10.83 28.86 -25.50
CA THR A 238 -11.17 28.44 -26.86
C THR A 238 -11.56 29.71 -27.62
N VAL A 239 -10.71 30.14 -28.55
CA VAL A 239 -11.09 31.21 -29.47
C VAL A 239 -12.21 30.66 -30.36
N PRO A 240 -13.35 31.36 -30.54
CA PRO A 240 -14.41 30.89 -31.42
C PRO A 240 -13.82 30.59 -32.80
N ASP A 241 -14.05 29.37 -33.29
CA ASP A 241 -13.51 28.88 -34.56
C ASP A 241 -13.84 29.83 -35.71
N VAL A 242 -12.83 30.60 -36.13
CA VAL A 242 -12.78 31.14 -37.49
C VAL A 242 -11.51 30.69 -38.23
N VAL A 243 -10.64 29.87 -37.62
CA VAL A 243 -9.40 29.43 -38.30
C VAL A 243 -9.04 27.97 -38.02
N ALA A 244 -9.17 27.19 -39.10
CA ALA A 244 -8.43 25.99 -39.49
C ALA A 244 -8.71 24.67 -38.75
N ALA A 245 -9.49 23.83 -39.44
CA ALA A 245 -9.43 22.37 -39.33
C ALA A 245 -8.00 21.86 -39.58
N GLY A 246 -7.24 21.64 -38.50
CA GLY A 246 -5.84 21.24 -38.59
C GLY A 246 -5.43 20.34 -37.42
N ASN A 247 -5.61 19.04 -37.63
CA ASN A 247 -4.92 17.93 -36.96
C ASN A 247 -4.88 17.94 -35.40
N ARG A 248 -5.90 17.34 -34.79
CA ARG A 248 -6.00 17.05 -33.35
C ARG A 248 -4.74 16.33 -32.82
N ARG A 249 -3.87 17.06 -32.11
CA ARG A 249 -2.83 16.46 -31.25
C ARG A 249 -3.45 15.99 -29.93
N ARG A 250 -2.98 14.82 -29.47
CA ARG A 250 -3.43 14.10 -28.27
C ARG A 250 -3.30 14.95 -26.99
N HIS A 251 -4.33 14.83 -26.15
CA HIS A 251 -4.49 15.45 -24.84
C HIS A 251 -3.34 15.23 -23.85
N ASP A 252 -2.98 16.29 -23.13
CA ASP A 252 -2.31 16.24 -21.84
C ASP A 252 -3.36 15.92 -20.76
N ILE A 253 -3.22 14.75 -20.13
CA ILE A 253 -4.15 14.25 -19.10
C ILE A 253 -3.67 14.78 -17.75
N SER A 254 -4.47 15.67 -17.15
CA SER A 254 -4.30 16.10 -15.75
C SER A 254 -4.36 14.89 -14.81
N ALA A 255 -3.30 14.73 -14.01
CA ALA A 255 -3.03 13.53 -13.22
C ALA A 255 -3.94 13.37 -11.98
N THR A 256 -4.68 14.40 -11.58
CA THR A 256 -5.39 14.40 -10.29
C THR A 256 -6.88 14.07 -10.41
N LEU A 257 -7.60 14.50 -11.45
CA LEU A 257 -9.04 14.25 -11.56
C LEU A 257 -9.52 14.32 -13.02
N SER A 258 -9.46 13.19 -13.75
CA SER A 258 -10.02 13.04 -15.11
C SER A 258 -11.57 13.06 -15.13
N GLY A 259 -12.20 14.08 -14.56
CA GLY A 259 -13.65 14.24 -14.59
C GLY A 259 -14.24 15.38 -13.76
N LEU A 260 -13.42 16.19 -13.09
CA LEU A 260 -13.88 17.35 -12.31
C LEU A 260 -13.26 18.66 -12.80
N ILE A 261 -12.89 18.73 -14.08
CA ILE A 261 -12.73 20.04 -14.72
C ILE A 261 -14.15 20.59 -14.86
N ALA A 262 -14.61 21.30 -13.82
CA ALA A 262 -15.72 22.22 -13.96
C ALA A 262 -15.26 23.29 -14.96
N VAL A 263 -15.59 23.07 -16.23
CA VAL A 263 -15.48 24.10 -17.26
C VAL A 263 -16.48 25.17 -16.85
N ARG A 264 -15.97 26.22 -16.20
CA ARG A 264 -16.78 27.40 -15.91
C ARG A 264 -16.78 28.22 -17.19
N ASP A 265 -17.89 28.22 -17.92
CA ASP A 265 -18.09 29.20 -18.98
C ASP A 265 -18.04 30.59 -18.35
N VAL A 266 -17.08 31.40 -18.81
CA VAL A 266 -16.99 32.81 -18.45
C VAL A 266 -17.59 33.57 -19.61
N ASP A 267 -18.68 34.29 -19.35
CA ASP A 267 -19.33 35.11 -20.37
C ASP A 267 -18.35 36.17 -20.89
N SER A 268 -18.43 36.41 -22.20
CA SER A 268 -17.49 37.20 -22.99
C SER A 268 -17.29 38.64 -22.49
N GLY A 269 -18.19 39.16 -21.66
CA GLY A 269 -18.11 40.49 -21.05
C GLY A 269 -17.39 40.57 -19.69
N THR A 270 -16.91 39.45 -19.14
CA THR A 270 -16.39 39.38 -17.74
C THR A 270 -14.88 39.26 -17.62
N TYR A 271 -14.16 39.47 -18.72
CA TYR A 271 -12.70 39.48 -18.74
C TYR A 271 -12.17 40.74 -19.43
N ILE A 272 -11.05 41.25 -18.94
CA ILE A 272 -10.32 42.35 -19.56
C ILE A 272 -9.05 41.75 -20.15
N VAL A 273 -8.84 41.93 -21.45
CA VAL A 273 -7.59 41.56 -22.13
C VAL A 273 -6.67 42.77 -22.07
N HIS A 274 -5.50 42.58 -21.48
CA HIS A 274 -4.50 43.63 -21.41
C HIS A 274 -3.94 43.90 -22.83
N PRO A 275 -4.02 45.15 -23.33
CA PRO A 275 -3.78 45.46 -24.75
C PRO A 275 -2.36 45.14 -25.23
N ASP A 276 -1.36 45.24 -24.34
CA ASP A 276 0.05 45.10 -24.73
C ASP A 276 0.65 43.72 -24.41
N THR A 277 0.05 42.97 -23.49
CA THR A 277 0.61 41.69 -22.99
C THR A 277 -0.25 40.48 -23.30
N GLY A 278 -1.50 40.69 -23.74
CA GLY A 278 -2.47 39.62 -23.97
C GLY A 278 -2.90 38.89 -22.69
N ALA A 279 -2.55 39.41 -21.52
CA ALA A 279 -2.94 38.83 -20.24
C ALA A 279 -4.45 38.99 -20.03
N LEU A 280 -5.11 37.90 -19.64
CA LEU A 280 -6.55 37.87 -19.33
C LEU A 280 -6.75 38.07 -17.82
N THR A 281 -7.40 39.17 -17.45
CA THR A 281 -7.81 39.43 -16.07
C THR A 281 -9.31 39.17 -15.96
N VAL A 282 -9.69 38.08 -15.28
CA VAL A 282 -11.09 37.77 -14.98
C VAL A 282 -11.46 38.46 -13.67
N THR A 283 -12.42 39.38 -13.71
CA THR A 283 -13.01 39.97 -12.50
C THR A 283 -13.91 38.94 -11.82
N ALA A 284 -13.31 38.11 -10.97
CA ALA A 284 -14.07 37.18 -10.13
C ALA A 284 -14.89 37.94 -9.07
N PRO A 285 -16.09 37.47 -8.68
CA PRO A 285 -16.75 37.95 -7.47
C PRO A 285 -15.87 37.67 -6.24
N PRO A 286 -16.01 38.45 -5.14
CA PRO A 286 -15.17 38.31 -3.95
C PRO A 286 -15.18 36.89 -3.39
N ASP A 287 -14.02 36.41 -2.97
CA ASP A 287 -13.84 35.10 -2.34
C ASP A 287 -14.56 35.06 -0.98
N PRO A 288 -15.50 34.12 -0.72
CA PRO A 288 -16.17 34.01 0.58
C PRO A 288 -15.27 33.53 1.74
N LEU A 289 -13.97 33.30 1.51
CA LEU A 289 -13.02 32.82 2.52
C LEU A 289 -11.87 33.80 2.83
N ASP A 290 -11.91 35.04 2.33
CA ASP A 290 -10.82 36.02 2.42
C ASP A 290 -10.58 36.60 3.85
N ASP A 291 -11.39 36.22 4.84
CA ASP A 291 -11.29 36.75 6.21
C ASP A 291 -10.18 36.10 7.07
N HIS A 292 -9.35 35.22 6.52
CA HIS A 292 -8.28 34.53 7.26
C HIS A 292 -6.90 34.64 6.59
N VAL A 293 -6.39 35.87 6.49
CA VAL A 293 -4.98 36.13 6.16
C VAL A 293 -4.09 35.71 7.34
N PHE A 294 -3.35 34.61 7.19
CA PHE A 294 -2.18 34.30 8.03
C PHE A 294 -0.97 35.06 7.48
N GLU A 295 -0.48 36.07 8.22
CA GLU A 295 0.77 36.76 7.92
C GLU A 295 1.96 35.79 7.98
N SER A 296 2.56 35.49 6.84
CA SER A 296 3.86 34.81 6.77
C SER A 296 4.77 35.43 5.71
N ASP A 297 5.05 36.73 5.81
CA ASP A 297 6.12 37.37 5.05
C ASP A 297 7.04 38.19 5.98
N ARG A 298 8.05 37.50 6.53
CA ARG A 298 9.33 38.13 6.86
C ARG A 298 10.41 37.52 6.00
N HIS A 299 10.67 38.19 4.88
CA HIS A 299 11.80 37.94 3.99
C HIS A 299 13.15 37.94 4.73
N VAL A 300 13.94 36.88 4.54
CA VAL A 300 15.41 36.91 4.64
C VAL A 300 15.96 36.83 3.21
N THR A 301 16.36 37.97 2.65
CA THR A 301 17.05 38.04 1.37
C THR A 301 18.55 38.22 1.60
N ARG A 302 19.32 37.20 1.19
CA ARG A 302 20.80 37.20 1.13
C ARG A 302 21.31 38.36 0.26
N ARG A 303 22.26 39.16 0.78
CA ARG A 303 23.09 40.08 0.00
C ARG A 303 24.09 39.31 -0.85
N ASN A 304 24.02 39.48 -2.17
CA ASN A 304 25.15 39.27 -3.08
C ASN A 304 25.93 40.58 -3.21
N THR A 305 27.19 40.59 -2.77
CA THR A 305 28.14 41.67 -3.02
C THR A 305 29.05 41.28 -4.19
N THR A 306 28.95 42.02 -5.30
CA THR A 306 30.03 42.18 -6.27
C THR A 306 30.33 43.68 -6.37
N SER A 307 31.56 44.07 -6.08
CA SER A 307 32.14 45.32 -6.55
C SER A 307 33.67 45.20 -6.51
N SER A 308 34.25 45.43 -7.68
CA SER A 308 35.66 45.70 -7.93
C SER A 308 36.20 46.88 -7.12
N ARG A 309 37.36 46.70 -6.49
CA ARG A 309 38.58 47.52 -6.63
C ARG A 309 39.71 46.88 -5.83
#